data_AF-A0A6P8IWN1-F1
#
_entry.id   AF-A0A6P8IWN1-F1
#
_cell.length_a   1.000
_cell.length_b   1.000
_cell.length_c   1.000
_cell.angle_alpha   90.00
_cell.angle_beta   90.00
_cell.angle_gamma   90.00
#
_symmetry.space_group_name_H-M   'P 1'
#
loop_
_entity.id
_entity.type
_entity.pdbx_description
1 polymer ?
#
loop_
_entity_poly.entity_id
_entity_poly.type
_entity_poly.pdbx_seq_one_letter_code
_entity_poly.pdbx_strand_id
1 'polypeptide(L)'
;MSKRVEGRSYGQRVPPLTSVIKSILERYPDGGQILKEIIQNADDASATSISFLLDSRANPYRRSSLYNEELAKFQGPALYSFNNALFKEEDWDGLQSLMDSNKKEEPLKVGRFGIGFNSIYHVTGE
;
A
#
# COMPACT_ATOMS: atom_id res chain seq x y z
N MET A 1 -32.49 -45.96 9.30
CA MET A 1 -31.72 -45.02 8.46
C MET A 1 -31.32 -43.82 9.32
N SER A 2 -30.03 -43.70 9.68
CA SER A 2 -29.54 -42.61 10.53
C SER A 2 -29.32 -41.35 9.67
N LYS A 3 -29.98 -40.24 10.01
CA LYS A 3 -29.74 -38.94 9.36
C LYS A 3 -28.35 -38.45 9.74
N ARG A 4 -27.43 -38.40 8.77
CA ARG A 4 -26.14 -37.72 8.91
C ARG A 4 -26.42 -36.25 9.25
N VAL A 5 -25.88 -35.79 10.38
CA VAL A 5 -25.86 -34.37 10.72
C VAL A 5 -24.73 -33.73 9.91
N GLU A 6 -25.05 -32.85 8.99
CA GLU A 6 -24.05 -32.05 8.29
C GLU A 6 -23.47 -31.01 9.26
N GLY A 7 -22.17 -31.12 9.54
CA GLY A 7 -21.46 -30.12 10.33
C GLY A 7 -21.34 -28.82 9.54
N ARG A 8 -21.74 -27.71 10.16
CA ARG A 8 -21.48 -26.35 9.63
C ARG A 8 -20.00 -25.99 9.83
N SER A 9 -19.41 -25.33 8.83
CA SER A 9 -18.04 -24.82 8.92
C SER A 9 -17.89 -23.92 10.16
N TYR A 10 -16.85 -24.18 10.96
CA TYR A 10 -16.54 -23.49 12.20
C TYR A 10 -15.07 -23.04 12.17
N GLY A 11 -14.80 -21.81 12.57
CA GLY A 11 -13.47 -21.22 12.58
C GLY A 11 -13.51 -19.70 12.74
N GLN A 12 -12.35 -19.10 12.95
CA GLN A 12 -12.22 -17.65 12.91
C GLN A 12 -12.43 -17.14 11.49
N ARG A 13 -13.17 -16.05 11.33
CA ARG A 13 -13.33 -15.38 10.04
C ARG A 13 -12.12 -14.50 9.79
N VAL A 14 -11.61 -14.52 8.55
CA VAL A 14 -10.59 -13.57 8.12
C VAL A 14 -11.21 -12.17 8.16
N PRO A 15 -10.60 -11.20 8.87
CA PRO A 15 -11.12 -9.84 8.92
C PRO A 15 -11.06 -9.18 7.53
N PRO A 16 -11.92 -8.19 7.25
CA PRO A 16 -11.82 -7.39 6.03
C PRO A 16 -10.45 -6.71 5.92
N LEU A 17 -9.94 -6.55 4.70
CA LEU A 17 -8.66 -5.89 4.45
C LEU A 17 -8.61 -4.47 5.04
N THR A 18 -9.72 -3.73 4.97
CA THR A 18 -9.85 -2.40 5.57
C THR A 18 -9.61 -2.40 7.09
N SER A 19 -10.00 -3.47 7.78
CA SER A 19 -9.74 -3.63 9.23
C SER A 19 -8.26 -3.91 9.51
N VAL A 20 -7.60 -4.66 8.63
CA VAL A 20 -6.15 -4.89 8.71
C VAL A 20 -5.40 -3.58 8.49
N ILE A 21 -5.71 -2.84 7.41
CA ILE A 21 -5.08 -1.55 7.10
C ILE A 21 -5.29 -0.58 8.25
N LYS A 22 -6.53 -0.47 8.77
CA LYS A 22 -6.81 0.38 9.94
C LYS A 22 -5.92 0.05 11.15
N SER A 23 -5.77 -1.24 11.48
CA SER A 23 -4.89 -1.69 12.57
C SER A 23 -3.42 -1.35 12.34
N ILE A 24 -2.97 -1.33 11.08
CA ILE A 24 -1.63 -0.85 10.73
C ILE A 24 -1.54 0.66 10.98
N LEU A 25 -2.48 1.45 10.44
CA LEU A 25 -2.46 2.92 10.59
C LEU A 25 -2.50 3.37 12.06
N GLU A 26 -3.24 2.67 12.93
CA GLU A 26 -3.28 2.95 14.37
C GLU A 26 -1.92 2.74 15.06
N ARG A 27 -1.04 1.89 14.51
CA ARG A 27 0.31 1.63 15.04
C ARG A 27 1.36 2.60 14.50
N TYR A 28 1.02 3.40 13.49
CA TYR A 28 1.90 4.36 12.82
C TYR A 28 1.29 5.78 12.84
N PRO A 29 1.03 6.37 14.02
CA PRO A 29 0.28 7.63 14.12
C PRO A 29 0.98 8.85 13.52
N ASP A 30 2.31 8.79 13.35
CA ASP A 30 3.12 9.93 12.92
C ASP A 30 3.28 9.95 11.38
N GLY A 31 2.56 10.86 10.71
CA GLY A 31 2.61 11.02 9.24
C GLY A 31 3.99 11.35 8.66
N GLY A 32 4.96 11.78 9.49
CA GLY A 32 6.35 11.94 9.07
C GLY A 32 7.08 10.63 8.76
N GLN A 33 6.55 9.48 9.21
CA GLN A 33 7.10 8.17 8.89
C GLN A 33 6.89 7.81 7.42
N ILE A 34 5.83 8.31 6.79
CA ILE A 34 5.44 7.98 5.41
C ILE A 34 6.56 8.33 4.42
N LEU A 35 7.12 9.53 4.54
CA LEU A 35 8.22 9.96 3.67
C LEU A 35 9.47 9.10 3.88
N LYS A 36 9.75 8.68 5.13
CA LYS A 36 10.89 7.81 5.44
C LYS A 36 10.72 6.43 4.81
N GLU A 37 9.54 5.84 4.88
CA GLU A 37 9.25 4.55 4.25
C GLU A 37 9.39 4.63 2.72
N ILE A 38 8.93 5.73 2.10
CA ILE A 38 9.09 5.93 0.66
C ILE A 38 10.57 6.11 0.27
N ILE A 39 11.37 6.81 1.08
CA ILE A 39 12.83 6.94 0.89
C ILE A 39 13.51 5.58 1.02
N GLN A 40 13.14 4.79 2.03
CA GLN A 40 13.69 3.44 2.23
C GLN A 40 13.38 2.53 1.04
N ASN A 41 12.15 2.56 0.50
CA ASN A 41 11.81 1.80 -0.71
C ASN A 41 12.70 2.19 -1.92
N ALA A 42 13.04 3.47 -2.06
CA ALA A 42 13.95 3.91 -3.11
C ALA A 42 15.39 3.42 -2.87
N ASP A 43 15.87 3.46 -1.62
CA ASP A 43 17.19 2.96 -1.22
C ASP A 43 17.32 1.44 -1.46
N ASP A 44 16.31 0.66 -1.05
CA ASP A 44 16.24 -0.79 -1.27
C ASP A 44 16.17 -1.17 -2.76
N ALA A 45 15.59 -0.29 -3.59
CA ALA A 45 15.61 -0.41 -5.05
C ALA A 45 16.95 0.06 -5.67
N SER A 46 17.90 0.49 -4.85
CA SER A 46 19.20 1.06 -5.25
C SER A 46 19.07 2.32 -6.12
N ALA A 47 18.03 3.13 -5.87
CA ALA A 47 17.88 4.43 -6.51
C ALA A 47 18.98 5.39 -6.03
N THR A 48 19.47 6.24 -6.93
CA THR A 48 20.45 7.29 -6.59
C THR A 48 19.81 8.67 -6.43
N SER A 49 18.53 8.80 -6.77
CA SER A 49 17.76 10.03 -6.62
C SER A 49 16.31 9.71 -6.28
N ILE A 50 15.76 10.51 -5.37
CA ILE A 50 14.33 10.53 -5.04
C ILE A 50 13.83 11.97 -5.05
N SER A 51 12.59 12.18 -5.48
CA SER A 51 11.96 13.51 -5.54
C SER A 51 10.50 13.42 -5.12
N PHE A 52 10.08 14.38 -4.31
CA PHE A 52 8.71 14.55 -3.87
C PHE A 52 8.13 15.81 -4.49
N LEU A 53 6.90 15.73 -5.00
CA LEU A 53 6.18 16.86 -5.56
C LEU A 53 4.76 16.88 -5.00
N LEU A 54 4.42 17.94 -4.29
CA LEU A 54 3.03 18.21 -3.92
C LEU A 54 2.39 19.05 -5.03
N ASP A 55 1.54 18.41 -5.84
CA ASP A 55 0.69 19.10 -6.80
C ASP A 55 -0.61 19.51 -6.09
N SER A 56 -0.71 20.78 -5.72
CA SER A 56 -1.86 21.33 -5.00
C SER A 56 -2.96 21.87 -5.91
N ARG A 57 -2.90 21.63 -7.23
CA ARG A 57 -3.93 22.09 -8.16
C ARG A 57 -5.25 21.38 -7.86
N ALA A 58 -6.37 22.10 -7.95
CA ALA A 58 -7.69 21.55 -7.62
C ALA A 58 -8.23 20.56 -8.67
N ASN A 59 -7.90 20.78 -9.95
CA ASN A 59 -8.31 19.92 -11.07
C ASN A 59 -7.16 19.76 -12.08
N PRO A 60 -6.01 19.19 -11.68
CA PRO A 60 -4.87 18.99 -12.57
C PRO A 60 -5.18 18.05 -13.73
N TYR A 61 -6.17 17.16 -13.56
CA TYR A 61 -6.51 16.12 -14.50
C TYR A 61 -7.96 16.21 -14.99
N ARG A 62 -8.21 15.70 -16.21
CA ARG A 62 -9.54 15.67 -16.81
C ARG A 62 -10.38 14.56 -16.18
N ARG A 63 -11.67 14.86 -15.95
CA ARG A 63 -12.68 13.89 -15.48
C ARG A 63 -13.48 13.25 -16.61
N SER A 64 -13.38 13.79 -17.83
CA SER A 64 -13.97 13.21 -19.03
C SER A 64 -13.04 12.09 -19.54
N SER A 65 -13.55 10.87 -19.69
CA SER A 65 -12.80 9.64 -20.06
C SER A 65 -12.07 8.91 -18.91
N LEU A 66 -12.70 8.85 -17.74
CA LEU A 66 -12.29 7.92 -16.69
C LEU A 66 -12.80 6.51 -16.99
N TYR A 67 -12.09 5.48 -16.50
CA TYR A 67 -12.54 4.09 -16.57
C TYR A 67 -13.87 3.87 -15.81
N ASN A 68 -14.04 4.56 -14.68
CA ASN A 68 -15.25 4.61 -13.88
C ASN A 68 -15.44 6.04 -13.36
N GLU A 69 -16.67 6.55 -13.39
CA GLU A 69 -17.03 7.90 -12.93
C GLU A 69 -16.72 8.11 -11.44
N GLU A 70 -16.77 7.07 -10.62
CA GLU A 70 -16.40 7.12 -9.19
C GLU A 70 -14.93 7.52 -8.99
N LEU A 71 -14.07 7.35 -10.00
CA LEU A 71 -12.66 7.76 -9.94
C LEU A 71 -12.47 9.28 -10.06
N ALA A 72 -13.53 10.05 -10.35
CA ALA A 72 -13.45 11.50 -10.50
C ALA A 72 -12.97 12.20 -9.22
N LYS A 73 -13.21 11.60 -8.05
CA LYS A 73 -12.74 12.08 -6.75
C LYS A 73 -11.21 12.05 -6.61
N PHE A 74 -10.52 11.18 -7.35
CA PHE A 74 -9.06 11.05 -7.31
C PHE A 74 -8.32 11.95 -8.33
N GLN A 75 -9.02 12.83 -9.06
CA GLN A 75 -8.42 13.72 -10.07
C GLN A 75 -7.97 15.08 -9.49
N GLY A 76 -7.86 15.19 -8.16
CA GLY A 76 -7.54 16.41 -7.42
C GLY A 76 -6.06 16.54 -7.05
N PRO A 77 -5.74 17.31 -5.99
CA PRO A 77 -4.39 17.44 -5.46
C PRO A 77 -3.75 16.09 -5.11
N ALA A 78 -2.46 15.95 -5.35
CA ALA A 78 -1.74 14.71 -5.11
C ALA A 78 -0.28 14.93 -4.69
N LEU A 79 0.23 14.03 -3.85
CA LEU A 79 1.65 13.93 -3.52
C LEU A 79 2.28 12.86 -4.41
N TYR A 80 3.19 13.28 -5.29
CA TYR A 80 3.99 12.41 -6.13
C TYR A 80 5.30 12.06 -5.43
N SER A 81 5.71 10.79 -5.56
CA SER A 81 7.06 10.33 -5.27
C SER A 81 7.64 9.69 -6.53
N PHE A 82 8.85 10.10 -6.88
CA PHE A 82 9.61 9.56 -8.00
C PHE A 82 10.99 9.15 -7.52
N ASN A 83 11.46 7.98 -7.94
CA ASN A 83 12.85 7.56 -7.82
C ASN A 83 13.34 7.01 -9.17
N ASN A 84 14.65 6.98 -9.38
CA ASN A 84 15.24 6.58 -10.66
C ASN A 84 15.58 5.08 -10.76
N ALA A 85 15.12 4.24 -9.83
CA ALA A 85 15.16 2.80 -9.98
C ALA A 85 13.96 2.29 -10.80
N LEU A 86 14.12 1.11 -11.40
CA LEU A 86 13.05 0.43 -12.12
C LEU A 86 12.52 -0.72 -11.27
N PHE A 87 11.20 -0.96 -11.35
CA PHE A 87 10.58 -2.13 -10.76
C PHE A 87 11.12 -3.41 -11.43
N LYS A 88 11.39 -4.42 -10.60
CA LYS A 88 11.62 -5.81 -11.03
C LYS A 88 10.34 -6.62 -10.86
N GLU A 89 10.29 -7.83 -11.44
CA GLU A 89 9.14 -8.72 -11.30
C GLU A 89 8.80 -9.00 -9.83
N GLU A 90 9.82 -9.19 -9.00
CA GLU A 90 9.63 -9.45 -7.56
C GLU A 90 9.02 -8.26 -6.80
N ASP A 91 9.23 -7.03 -7.29
CA ASP A 91 8.68 -5.83 -6.68
C ASP A 91 7.16 -5.72 -6.95
N TRP A 92 6.70 -6.19 -8.12
CA TRP A 92 5.27 -6.27 -8.46
C TRP A 92 4.53 -7.28 -7.59
N ASP A 93 5.15 -8.44 -7.32
CA ASP A 93 4.61 -9.43 -6.40
C ASP A 93 4.55 -8.91 -4.95
N GLY A 94 5.58 -8.17 -4.55
CA GLY A 94 5.65 -7.50 -3.25
C GLY A 94 4.56 -6.45 -3.05
N LEU A 95 4.25 -5.65 -4.07
CA LEU A 95 3.19 -4.64 -4.01
C LEU A 95 1.79 -5.24 -3.79
N GLN A 96 1.53 -6.43 -4.33
CA GLN A 96 0.25 -7.12 -4.17
C GLN A 96 0.09 -7.76 -2.79
N SER A 97 1.21 -7.95 -2.08
CA SER A 97 1.30 -8.70 -0.83
C SER A 97 1.24 -7.78 0.39
N LEU A 98 0.07 -7.20 0.67
CA LEU A 98 -0.16 -6.22 1.76
C LEU A 98 0.23 -6.70 3.17
N MET A 99 0.34 -8.01 3.39
CA MET A 99 0.69 -8.63 4.67
C MET A 99 1.80 -9.68 4.59
N ASP A 100 2.27 -10.04 3.39
CA ASP A 100 3.22 -11.14 3.23
C ASP A 100 4.62 -10.58 3.00
N SER A 101 5.26 -10.19 4.11
CA SER A 101 6.66 -9.80 4.10
C SER A 101 7.53 -11.04 3.92
N ASN A 102 7.59 -11.61 2.71
CA ASN A 102 8.41 -12.77 2.36
C ASN A 102 9.92 -12.44 2.28
N LYS A 103 10.45 -11.64 3.21
CA LYS A 103 11.88 -11.31 3.33
C LYS A 103 12.47 -11.81 4.64
N LYS A 104 12.13 -13.03 5.06
CA LYS A 104 12.91 -13.73 6.11
C LYS A 104 14.35 -14.05 5.66
N GLU A 105 14.62 -14.04 4.36
CA GLU A 105 15.91 -14.46 3.79
C GLU A 105 16.84 -13.32 3.34
N GLU A 106 16.43 -12.05 3.43
CA GLU A 106 17.26 -10.89 3.02
C GLU A 106 17.60 -9.97 4.21
N PRO A 107 18.58 -10.33 5.05
CA PRO A 107 18.90 -9.59 6.28
C PRO A 107 19.47 -8.18 6.07
N LEU A 108 19.87 -7.83 4.84
CA LEU A 108 20.40 -6.51 4.50
C LEU A 108 19.31 -5.51 4.06
N LYS A 109 18.12 -5.97 3.68
CA LYS A 109 16.97 -5.10 3.38
C LYS A 109 16.28 -4.74 4.68
N VAL A 110 16.65 -3.59 5.26
CA VAL A 110 16.11 -3.10 6.53
C VAL A 110 14.72 -2.51 6.28
N GLY A 111 13.70 -3.36 6.26
CA GLY A 111 12.31 -2.91 6.13
C GLY A 111 11.33 -4.07 6.12
N ARG A 112 10.27 -4.01 6.94
CA ARG A 112 9.10 -4.90 6.82
C ARG A 112 8.30 -4.49 5.58
N PHE A 113 8.81 -4.84 4.40
CA PHE A 113 8.12 -4.66 3.13
C PHE A 113 6.72 -5.28 3.21
N GLY A 114 5.72 -4.42 3.09
CA GLY A 114 4.30 -4.74 3.30
C GLY A 114 3.65 -3.82 4.31
N ILE A 115 4.27 -3.59 5.48
CA ILE A 115 3.67 -2.75 6.54
C ILE A 115 4.00 -1.28 6.34
N GLY A 116 5.26 -0.97 6.01
CA GLY A 116 5.74 0.40 5.83
C GLY A 116 5.07 1.13 4.67
N PHE A 117 4.90 0.45 3.54
CA PHE A 117 4.20 1.02 2.38
C PHE A 117 2.73 1.31 2.67
N ASN A 118 2.05 0.50 3.49
CA ASN A 118 0.65 0.75 3.89
C ASN A 118 0.47 2.08 4.65
N SER A 119 1.54 2.71 5.12
CA SER A 119 1.47 4.06 5.70
C SER A 119 0.99 5.13 4.70
N ILE A 120 1.06 4.89 3.38
CA ILE A 120 0.49 5.80 2.37
C ILE A 120 -1.02 6.00 2.55
N TYR A 121 -1.72 5.03 3.16
CA TYR A 121 -3.16 5.11 3.40
C TYR A 121 -3.54 6.18 4.45
N HIS A 122 -2.57 6.79 5.14
CA HIS A 122 -2.80 8.02 5.92
C HIS A 122 -3.08 9.25 5.07
N VAL A 123 -2.58 9.29 3.83
CA VAL A 123 -2.64 10.47 2.94
C VAL A 123 -3.63 10.24 1.80
N THR A 124 -3.85 8.99 1.40
CA THR A 124 -4.77 8.61 0.32
C THR A 124 -5.59 7.40 0.73
N GLY A 125 -6.92 7.51 0.74
CA GLY A 125 -7.74 6.40 1.23
C GLY A 125 -9.19 6.82 1.43
N GLU A 126 -9.93 6.85 0.32
CA GLU A 126 -11.39 6.74 0.34
C GLU A 126 -11.84 5.54 -0.49
#